data_AF-A0A9E3T094-F1
#
_entry.id   AF-A0A9E3T094-F1
#
_cell.length_a   1.000
_cell.length_b   1.000
_cell.length_c   1.000
_cell.angle_alpha   90.00
_cell.angle_beta   90.00
_cell.angle_gamma   90.00
#
_symmetry.space_group_name_H-M   'P 1'
#
loop_
_entity.id
_entity.type
_entity.pdbx_description
1 polymer ?
#
loop_
_entity_poly.entity_id
_entity_poly.type
_entity_poly.pdbx_seq_one_letter_code
_entity_poly.pdbx_strand_id
1 'polypeptide(L)'
;MRLQEWIDCLCEEYSDEAAQAVDRYDADAIPPLLRALWRQDVDPYGHDTCAEILAGILLRTRPGRTVDILVSLLAHENADVRRRMILTIGEIRARQTIPV
;
A
#
# COMPACT_ATOMS: atom_id res chain seq x y z
N MET A 1 18.20 -2.30 8.93
CA MET A 1 17.98 -1.82 7.56
C MET A 1 17.19 -0.51 7.61
N ARG A 2 17.48 0.39 6.69
CA ARG A 2 16.67 1.59 6.42
C ARG A 2 15.37 1.18 5.74
N LEU A 3 14.32 2.00 5.85
CA LEU A 3 13.02 1.73 5.24
C LEU A 3 13.10 1.36 3.74
N GLN A 4 13.94 2.06 2.97
CA GLN A 4 14.12 1.74 1.55
C GLN A 4 14.70 0.34 1.34
N GLU A 5 15.68 -0.07 2.15
CA GLU A 5 16.29 -1.41 2.07
C GLU A 5 15.26 -2.50 2.39
N TRP A 6 14.33 -2.23 3.33
CA TRP A 6 13.21 -3.15 3.59
C TRP A 6 12.24 -3.23 2.43
N ILE A 7 11.94 -2.11 1.77
CA ILE A 7 11.07 -2.09 0.59
C ILE A 7 11.71 -2.81 -0.59
N ASP A 8 13.02 -2.65 -0.81
CA ASP A 8 13.72 -3.36 -1.87
C ASP A 8 13.68 -4.88 -1.63
N CYS A 9 13.93 -5.33 -0.38
CA CYS A 9 13.79 -6.73 0.02
C CYS A 9 12.35 -7.26 -0.13
N LEU A 10 11.34 -6.43 0.16
CA LEU A 10 9.94 -6.78 -0.07
C LEU A 10 9.64 -7.01 -1.56
N CYS A 11 10.17 -6.15 -2.43
CA CYS A 11 9.97 -6.22 -3.87
C CYS A 11 10.73 -7.37 -4.53
N GLU A 12 11.90 -7.74 -4.01
CA GLU A 12 12.79 -8.73 -4.65
C GLU A 12 12.61 -10.15 -4.09
N GLU A 13 12.30 -10.27 -2.79
CA GLU A 13 12.33 -11.54 -2.08
C GLU A 13 10.98 -11.93 -1.43
N TYR A 14 9.98 -11.03 -1.46
CA TYR A 14 8.67 -11.23 -0.83
C TYR A 14 8.76 -11.59 0.67
N SER A 15 9.73 -11.01 1.38
CA SER A 15 9.98 -11.36 2.79
C SER A 15 8.85 -10.89 3.72
N ASP A 16 8.32 -11.82 4.52
CA ASP A 16 7.36 -11.53 5.59
C ASP A 16 7.98 -10.64 6.67
N GLU A 17 9.27 -10.81 6.97
CA GLU A 17 10.00 -9.96 7.90
C GLU A 17 10.11 -8.53 7.36
N ALA A 18 10.37 -8.38 6.06
CA ALA A 18 10.38 -7.08 5.39
C ALA A 18 8.99 -6.44 5.43
N ALA A 19 7.93 -7.21 5.16
CA ALA A 19 6.54 -6.74 5.23
C ALA A 19 6.21 -6.17 6.62
N GLN A 20 6.53 -6.92 7.66
CA GLN A 20 6.33 -6.48 9.05
C GLN A 20 7.20 -5.28 9.40
N ALA A 21 8.43 -5.22 8.90
CA ALA A 21 9.31 -4.10 9.14
C ALA A 21 8.78 -2.82 8.49
N VAL A 22 8.33 -2.89 7.22
CA VAL A 22 7.75 -1.75 6.50
C VAL A 22 6.45 -1.28 7.16
N ASP A 23 5.54 -2.19 7.54
CA ASP A 23 4.27 -1.84 8.20
C ASP A 23 4.48 -1.06 9.50
N ARG A 24 5.55 -1.36 10.26
CA ARG A 24 5.93 -0.64 11.50
C ARG A 24 6.34 0.82 11.28
N TYR A 25 6.73 1.21 10.06
CA TYR A 25 6.99 2.62 9.74
C TYR A 25 5.71 3.43 9.51
N ASP A 26 4.54 2.76 9.43
CA ASP A 26 3.22 3.39 9.33
C ASP A 26 3.16 4.49 8.25
N ALA A 27 2.70 5.69 8.58
CA ALA A 27 2.54 6.78 7.61
C ALA A 27 3.85 7.16 6.88
N ASP A 28 5.02 6.94 7.48
CA ASP A 28 6.32 7.23 6.87
C ASP A 28 6.65 6.26 5.71
N ALA A 29 6.01 5.09 5.68
CA ALA A 29 6.14 4.12 4.59
C ALA A 29 5.32 4.49 3.35
N ILE A 30 4.35 5.40 3.45
CA ILE A 30 3.47 5.75 2.32
C ILE A 30 4.26 6.27 1.10
N PRO A 31 5.13 7.30 1.21
CA PRO A 31 5.84 7.81 0.03
C PRO A 31 6.78 6.79 -0.64
N PRO A 32 7.60 6.00 0.08
CA PRO A 32 8.46 5.03 -0.59
C PRO A 32 7.67 3.81 -1.12
N LEU A 33 6.58 3.37 -0.47
CA LEU A 33 5.70 2.34 -1.03
C LEU A 33 5.05 2.81 -2.34
N LEU A 34 4.58 4.06 -2.40
CA LEU A 34 4.04 4.63 -3.63
C LEU A 34 5.09 4.64 -4.75
N ARG A 35 6.34 5.01 -4.45
CA ARG A 35 7.42 4.95 -5.44
C ARG A 35 7.69 3.51 -5.90
N ALA A 36 7.63 2.54 -4.99
CA ALA A 36 7.86 1.14 -5.29
C ALA A 36 6.78 0.55 -6.22
N LEU A 37 5.52 0.94 -6.04
CA LEU A 37 4.42 0.50 -6.91
C LEU A 37 4.63 0.90 -8.38
N TRP A 38 5.21 2.07 -8.64
CA TRP A 38 5.44 2.55 -10.02
C TRP A 38 6.79 2.13 -10.61
N ARG A 39 7.57 1.31 -9.90
CA ARG A 39 8.82 0.75 -10.44
C ARG A 39 8.52 -0.34 -11.46
N GLN A 40 9.19 -0.28 -12.61
CA GLN A 40 9.04 -1.24 -13.70
C GLN A 40 9.87 -2.51 -13.51
N ASP A 41 10.86 -2.48 -12.62
CA ASP A 41 11.74 -3.61 -12.30
C ASP A 41 11.19 -4.50 -11.17
N VAL A 42 10.04 -4.15 -10.61
CA VAL A 42 9.34 -4.94 -9.60
C VAL A 42 8.37 -5.88 -10.29
N ASP A 43 8.39 -7.14 -9.91
CA ASP A 43 7.49 -8.13 -10.47
C ASP A 43 6.03 -7.95 -9.96
N PRO A 44 5.04 -8.57 -10.61
CA PRO A 44 3.64 -8.39 -10.25
C PRO A 44 3.27 -8.77 -8.81
N TYR A 45 3.95 -9.75 -8.20
CA TYR A 45 3.71 -10.13 -6.81
C TYR A 45 4.27 -9.08 -5.85
N GLY A 46 5.43 -8.48 -6.16
CA GLY A 46 6.05 -7.44 -5.34
C GLY A 46 5.19 -6.18 -5.29
N HIS A 47 4.52 -5.85 -6.42
CA HIS A 47 3.50 -4.80 -6.45
C HIS A 47 2.29 -5.12 -5.56
N ASP A 48 1.79 -6.36 -5.58
CA ASP A 48 0.64 -6.74 -4.73
C ASP A 48 1.01 -6.65 -3.24
N THR A 49 2.17 -7.15 -2.83
CA THR A 49 2.63 -7.04 -1.44
C THR A 49 2.80 -5.58 -1.01
N CYS A 50 3.41 -4.73 -1.85
CA CYS A 50 3.50 -3.30 -1.59
C CYS A 50 2.11 -2.66 -1.43
N ALA A 51 1.17 -3.02 -2.32
CA ALA A 51 -0.19 -2.50 -2.31
C ALA A 51 -0.98 -2.94 -1.08
N GLU A 52 -0.79 -4.18 -0.63
CA GLU A 52 -1.40 -4.70 0.59
C GLU A 52 -0.96 -3.92 1.83
N ILE A 53 0.34 -3.72 2.01
CA ILE A 53 0.88 -2.96 3.14
C ILE A 53 0.40 -1.51 3.08
N LEU A 54 0.47 -0.88 1.91
CA LEU A 54 -0.01 0.48 1.71
C LEU A 54 -1.49 0.61 2.08
N ALA A 55 -2.33 -0.31 1.61
CA ALA A 55 -3.76 -0.35 1.93
C ALA A 55 -4.00 -0.44 3.44
N GLY A 56 -3.26 -1.31 4.13
CA GLY A 56 -3.33 -1.48 5.58
C GLY A 56 -3.01 -0.19 6.35
N ILE A 57 -1.92 0.49 5.97
CA ILE A 57 -1.52 1.78 6.56
C ILE A 57 -2.60 2.84 6.32
N LEU A 58 -3.09 2.93 5.09
CA LEU A 58 -4.09 3.90 4.67
C LEU A 58 -5.43 3.72 5.39
N LEU A 59 -5.84 2.49 5.71
CA LEU A 59 -7.03 2.19 6.52
C LEU A 59 -6.94 2.70 7.96
N ARG A 60 -5.74 2.75 8.52
CA ARG A 60 -5.47 3.23 9.88
C ARG A 60 -5.24 4.75 9.93
N THR A 61 -4.93 5.36 8.78
CA THR A 61 -4.68 6.80 8.62
C THR A 61 -5.98 7.59 8.43
N ARG A 62 -6.00 8.88 8.81
CA ARG A 62 -7.18 9.74 8.67
C ARG A 62 -7.70 9.82 7.22
N PRO A 63 -9.02 9.68 6.96
CA PRO A 63 -9.53 9.35 5.63
C PRO A 63 -9.32 10.40 4.53
N GLY A 64 -9.25 11.68 4.89
CA GLY A 64 -9.36 12.79 3.93
C GLY A 64 -8.28 12.80 2.84
N ARG A 65 -7.01 12.52 3.19
CA ARG A 65 -5.92 12.40 2.19
C ARG A 65 -5.78 11.00 1.62
N THR A 66 -6.34 10.01 2.29
CA THR A 66 -6.20 8.61 1.92
C THR A 66 -6.94 8.29 0.62
N VAL A 67 -8.14 8.84 0.43
CA VAL A 67 -8.98 8.51 -0.74
C VAL A 67 -8.31 8.96 -2.05
N ASP A 68 -7.67 10.13 -2.09
CA ASP A 68 -7.00 10.63 -3.30
C ASP A 68 -5.84 9.72 -3.73
N ILE A 69 -5.05 9.24 -2.77
CA ILE A 69 -3.97 8.28 -3.02
C ILE A 69 -4.55 6.99 -3.61
N LEU A 70 -5.58 6.42 -2.98
CA LEU A 70 -6.21 5.18 -3.44
C LEU A 70 -6.81 5.32 -4.85
N VAL A 71 -7.47 6.45 -5.13
CA VAL A 71 -8.05 6.74 -6.45
C VAL A 71 -6.97 6.84 -7.51
N SER A 72 -5.83 7.47 -7.22
CA SER A 72 -4.71 7.55 -8.18
C SER A 72 -4.17 6.18 -8.59
N LEU A 73 -4.17 5.22 -7.65
CA LEU A 73 -3.68 3.85 -7.87
C LEU A 73 -4.69 2.96 -8.62
N LEU A 74 -5.92 3.41 -8.87
CA LEU A 74 -6.85 2.71 -9.76
C LEU A 74 -6.43 2.76 -11.23
N ALA A 75 -5.52 3.65 -11.60
CA ALA A 75 -4.91 3.71 -12.93
C ALA A 75 -3.71 2.75 -13.09
N HIS A 76 -3.32 2.03 -12.03
CA HIS A 76 -2.17 1.13 -12.06
C HIS A 76 -2.40 -0.04 -13.03
N GLU A 77 -1.34 -0.49 -13.73
CA GLU A 77 -1.44 -1.55 -14.73
C GLU A 77 -1.69 -2.94 -14.12
N ASN A 78 -1.13 -3.19 -12.94
CA ASN A 78 -1.34 -4.42 -12.18
C ASN A 78 -2.76 -4.50 -11.62
N ALA A 79 -3.48 -5.58 -11.95
CA ALA A 79 -4.86 -5.81 -11.55
C ALA A 79 -5.03 -6.02 -10.04
N ASP A 80 -4.05 -6.64 -9.37
CA ASP A 80 -4.10 -6.90 -7.93
C ASP A 80 -3.96 -5.61 -7.13
N VAL A 81 -3.08 -4.70 -7.58
CA VAL A 81 -2.99 -3.33 -7.03
C VAL A 81 -4.36 -2.65 -7.13
N ARG A 82 -4.98 -2.61 -8.32
CA ARG A 82 -6.30 -1.99 -8.50
C ARG A 82 -7.36 -2.62 -7.60
N ARG A 83 -7.41 -3.95 -7.54
CA ARG A 83 -8.35 -4.71 -6.68
C ARG A 83 -8.20 -4.30 -5.23
N ARG A 84 -6.97 -4.24 -4.72
CA ARG A 84 -6.67 -3.87 -3.33
C ARG A 84 -7.18 -2.47 -3.02
N MET A 85 -6.90 -1.50 -3.89
CA MET A 85 -7.36 -0.11 -3.70
C MET A 85 -8.89 0.02 -3.68
N ILE A 86 -9.60 -0.71 -4.54
CA ILE A 86 -11.08 -0.70 -4.57
C ILE A 86 -11.64 -1.22 -3.23
N LEU A 87 -11.10 -2.33 -2.72
CA LEU A 87 -11.51 -2.89 -1.43
C LEU A 87 -11.28 -1.88 -0.30
N THR A 88 -10.11 -1.26 -0.27
CA THR A 88 -9.75 -0.25 0.73
C THR A 88 -10.67 0.97 0.69
N ILE A 89 -10.99 1.49 -0.50
CA ILE A 89 -11.95 2.60 -0.65
C ILE A 89 -13.32 2.20 -0.08
N GLY A 90 -13.78 0.98 -0.39
CA GLY A 90 -15.04 0.44 0.12
C GLY A 90 -15.06 0.37 1.66
N GLU A 91 -13.99 -0.13 2.27
CA GLU A 91 -13.85 -0.22 3.72
C GLU A 91 -13.83 1.16 4.40
N ILE A 92 -13.10 2.13 3.86
CA ILE A 92 -13.07 3.49 4.40
C ILE A 92 -14.47 4.11 4.39
N ARG A 93 -15.20 3.97 3.28
CA ARG A 93 -16.57 4.48 3.16
C ARG A 93 -17.51 3.77 4.13
N ALA A 94 -17.41 2.45 4.25
CA ALA A 94 -18.21 1.70 5.22
C ALA A 94 -17.97 2.19 6.66
N ARG A 95 -16.72 2.40 7.07
CA ARG A 95 -16.37 2.95 8.39
C ARG A 95 -16.94 4.36 8.63
N GLN A 96 -16.97 5.21 7.60
CA GLN A 96 -17.55 6.55 7.70
C GLN A 96 -19.08 6.56 7.82
N THR A 97 -19.75 5.51 7.33
CA THR A 97 -21.22 5.40 7.37
C THR A 97 -21.76 4.83 8.69
N ILE A 98 -20.90 4.29 9.56
CA ILE A 98 -21.30 3.81 10.89
C ILE A 98 -21.41 5.03 11.81
N PRO A 99 -22.60 5.36 12.34
CA PRO A 99 -22.74 6.42 13.34
C PRO A 99 -21.91 6.07 14.57
N VAL A 100 -21.10 7.02 15.05
CA VAL A 100 -20.44 6.97 16.36
C VAL A 100 -21.37 7.47 17.47
#